data_AF-A0A2E1KG79-F1
#
_entry.id   AF-A0A2E1KG79-F1
#
_cell.length_a   1.000
_cell.length_b   1.000
_cell.length_c   1.000
_cell.angle_alpha   90.00
_cell.angle_beta   90.00
_cell.angle_gamma   90.00
#
_symmetry.space_group_name_H-M   'P 1'
#
loop_
_entity.id
_entity.type
_entity.pdbx_description
1 polymer ?
#
loop_
_entity_poly.entity_id
_entity_poly.type
_entity_poly.pdbx_seq_one_letter_code
_entity_poly.pdbx_strand_id
1 'polypeptide(L)'
;MNLSHALCRPRTGEHLLRGAALATLFSLLALAGFLGLRRWRGALVALPPTPMLAGVALALLALALVRLLVRQARSGESYWHGDLISRVLAPLAAVGLTVALCGFPGWPNLACWGLVGVSELAWAASAVRHGFSRRHPQPSRSERVPTLSAEGEAQAALAPPIGTGLPTGVFQHSTRSRRGDGGETLETLCRSLFPPEEKLQTVHLAFCPPLEDAPRLDVEQLSGRAAALKIAEARTYGARIEVRLETASDQPQEVLIRIRGETA
;
A
#
# COMPACT_ATOMS: atom_id res chain seq x y z
N MET A 1 -10.95 5.39 -32.46
CA MET A 1 -10.30 6.23 -31.43
C MET A 1 -11.07 6.04 -30.12
N ASN A 2 -10.46 5.39 -29.12
CA ASN A 2 -11.12 5.03 -27.86
C ASN A 2 -10.81 6.07 -26.77
N LEU A 3 -11.84 6.79 -26.32
CA LEU A 3 -11.76 7.88 -25.33
C LEU A 3 -11.70 7.39 -23.86
N SER A 4 -11.62 6.07 -23.63
CA SER A 4 -11.72 5.45 -22.30
C SER A 4 -10.39 5.36 -21.51
N HIS A 5 -9.26 5.82 -22.06
CA HIS A 5 -7.95 5.74 -21.39
C HIS A 5 -7.51 7.01 -20.62
N ALA A 6 -8.26 8.12 -20.68
CA ALA A 6 -7.76 9.41 -20.18
C ALA A 6 -8.03 9.71 -18.68
N LEU A 7 -8.77 8.88 -17.94
CA LEU A 7 -9.28 9.28 -16.62
C LEU A 7 -8.65 8.61 -15.39
N CYS A 8 -7.58 7.82 -15.54
CA CYS A 8 -6.95 7.17 -14.39
C CYS A 8 -5.56 7.75 -14.08
N ARG A 9 -5.50 9.02 -13.67
CA ARG A 9 -4.32 9.59 -12.98
C ARG A 9 -4.56 9.59 -11.47
N PRO A 10 -4.07 8.59 -10.72
CA PRO A 10 -4.27 8.50 -9.27
C PRO A 10 -3.37 9.46 -8.45
N ARG A 11 -2.47 10.23 -9.09
CA ARG A 11 -1.43 11.01 -8.39
C ARG A 11 -1.94 12.30 -7.74
N THR A 12 -3.04 12.87 -8.22
CA THR A 12 -3.57 14.16 -7.72
C THR A 12 -4.24 14.04 -6.35
N GLY A 13 -4.75 12.85 -6.01
CA GLY A 13 -5.45 12.61 -4.74
C GLY A 13 -4.55 12.74 -3.51
N GLU A 14 -3.28 12.31 -3.59
CA GLU A 14 -2.37 12.33 -2.44
C GLU A 14 -2.05 13.74 -1.95
N HIS A 15 -1.87 14.70 -2.87
CA HIS A 15 -1.56 16.08 -2.52
C HIS A 15 -2.75 16.78 -1.85
N LEU A 16 -3.97 16.56 -2.34
CA LEU A 16 -5.19 17.09 -1.74
C LEU A 16 -5.40 16.55 -0.33
N LEU A 17 -5.12 15.26 -0.11
CA LEU A 17 -5.25 14.62 1.20
C LEU A 17 -4.19 15.10 2.20
N ARG A 18 -2.94 15.32 1.77
CA ARG A 18 -1.92 15.95 2.62
C ARG A 18 -2.30 17.38 2.99
N GLY A 19 -2.82 18.14 2.02
CA GLY A 19 -3.34 19.49 2.25
C GLY A 19 -4.47 19.51 3.28
N ALA A 20 -5.46 18.62 3.14
CA ALA A 20 -6.59 18.51 4.06
C ALA A 20 -6.14 18.12 5.50
N ALA A 21 -5.18 17.20 5.62
CA ALA A 21 -4.64 16.80 6.93
C ALA A 21 -3.90 17.96 7.62
N LEU A 22 -3.04 18.68 6.88
CA LEU A 22 -2.32 19.85 7.40
C LEU A 22 -3.28 20.99 7.77
N ALA A 23 -4.29 21.26 6.96
CA ALA A 23 -5.32 22.25 7.26
C ALA A 23 -6.08 21.89 8.54
N THR A 24 -6.47 20.62 8.72
CA THR A 24 -7.15 20.15 9.93
C THR A 24 -6.27 20.33 11.17
N LEU A 25 -4.98 19.96 11.09
CA LEU A 25 -4.04 20.13 12.20
C LEU A 25 -3.86 21.61 12.55
N PHE A 26 -3.71 22.47 11.55
CA PHE A 26 -3.59 23.91 11.73
C PHE A 26 -4.85 24.51 12.39
N SER A 27 -6.05 24.13 11.94
CA SER A 27 -7.30 24.58 12.55
C SER A 27 -7.43 24.16 14.01
N LEU A 28 -7.00 22.95 14.38
CA LEU A 28 -7.00 22.48 15.76
C LEU A 28 -6.02 23.27 16.65
N LEU A 29 -4.81 23.54 16.14
CA LEU A 29 -3.81 24.34 16.85
C LEU A 29 -4.26 25.80 17.03
N ALA A 30 -4.84 26.40 15.99
CA ALA A 30 -5.38 27.75 16.06
C ALA A 30 -6.53 27.86 17.07
N LEU A 31 -7.44 26.88 17.08
CA LEU A 31 -8.54 26.81 18.04
C LEU A 31 -8.01 26.65 19.47
N ALA A 32 -7.04 25.76 19.70
CA ALA A 32 -6.40 25.57 21.00
C ALA A 32 -5.73 26.86 21.50
N GLY A 33 -4.97 27.54 20.63
CA GLY A 33 -4.33 28.82 20.95
C GLY A 33 -5.33 29.92 21.29
N PHE A 34 -6.42 30.02 20.52
CA PHE A 34 -7.50 30.97 20.78
C PHE A 34 -8.18 30.73 22.14
N LEU A 35 -8.49 29.46 22.46
CA LEU A 35 -9.08 29.10 23.76
C LEU A 35 -8.11 29.40 24.91
N GLY A 36 -6.81 29.13 24.75
CA GLY A 36 -5.78 29.50 25.71
C GLY A 36 -5.71 31.01 25.95
N LEU A 37 -5.73 31.81 24.89
CA LEU A 37 -5.73 33.27 24.98
C LEU A 37 -6.99 33.81 25.67
N ARG A 38 -8.18 33.27 25.35
CA ARG A 38 -9.42 33.66 26.04
C ARG A 38 -9.38 33.31 27.52
N ARG A 39 -8.81 32.16 27.88
CA ARG A 39 -8.65 31.76 29.29
C ARG A 39 -7.70 32.69 30.03
N TRP A 40 -6.56 33.04 29.43
CA TRP A 40 -5.58 33.95 30.04
C TRP A 40 -6.16 35.34 30.30
N ARG A 41 -7.08 35.79 29.44
CA ARG A 41 -7.85 37.04 29.63
C ARG A 41 -8.99 36.93 30.65
N GLY A 42 -9.13 35.81 31.36
CA GLY A 42 -10.19 35.61 32.36
C GLY A 42 -11.59 35.41 31.77
N ALA A 43 -11.74 35.30 30.44
CA ALA A 43 -13.04 35.18 29.79
C ALA A 43 -13.68 33.79 29.89
N LEU A 44 -12.97 32.81 30.48
CA LEU A 44 -13.41 31.41 30.65
C LEU A 44 -13.44 31.00 32.14
N VAL A 45 -13.64 31.95 33.06
CA VAL A 45 -13.81 31.65 34.50
C VAL A 45 -15.20 31.04 34.76
N ALA A 46 -16.19 31.33 33.92
CA ALA A 46 -17.49 30.67 33.93
C ALA A 46 -17.51 29.50 32.94
N LEU A 47 -18.20 28.41 33.29
CA LEU A 47 -18.44 27.30 32.35
C LEU A 47 -19.07 27.86 31.06
N PRO A 48 -18.63 27.39 29.88
CA PRO A 48 -19.23 27.81 28.63
C PRO A 48 -20.73 27.45 28.64
N PRO A 49 -21.58 28.31 28.09
CA PRO A 49 -23.00 28.02 28.00
C PRO A 49 -23.23 26.71 27.22
N THR A 50 -24.18 25.90 27.66
CA THR A 50 -24.55 24.60 27.06
C THR A 50 -24.62 24.57 25.52
N PRO A 51 -25.13 25.60 24.80
CA PRO A 51 -25.11 25.60 23.33
C PRO A 51 -23.70 25.59 22.72
N MET A 52 -22.71 26.19 23.39
CA MET A 52 -21.33 26.22 22.91
C MET A 52 -20.69 24.83 23.03
N LEU A 53 -20.99 24.09 24.11
CA LEU A 53 -20.57 22.70 24.28
C LEU A 53 -21.19 21.80 23.20
N ALA A 54 -22.48 21.97 22.91
CA ALA A 54 -23.16 21.24 21.85
C ALA A 54 -22.56 21.52 20.46
N GLY A 55 -22.24 22.78 20.16
CA GLY A 55 -21.61 23.18 18.89
C GLY A 55 -20.22 22.56 18.70
N VAL A 56 -19.42 22.52 19.76
CA VAL A 56 -18.11 21.85 19.74
C VAL A 56 -18.29 20.34 19.50
N ALA A 57 -19.18 19.67 20.24
CA ALA A 57 -19.46 18.25 20.05
C ALA A 57 -19.91 17.91 18.62
N LEU A 58 -20.78 18.72 18.01
CA LEU A 58 -21.25 18.57 16.63
C LEU A 58 -20.13 18.71 15.59
N ALA A 59 -19.28 19.72 15.73
CA ALA A 59 -18.14 19.93 14.82
C ALA A 59 -17.17 18.74 14.84
N LEU A 60 -16.99 18.14 16.00
CA LEU A 60 -16.11 17.00 16.21
C LEU A 60 -16.71 15.69 15.69
N LEU A 61 -18.01 15.49 15.88
CA LEU A 61 -18.77 14.40 15.26
C LEU A 61 -18.66 14.48 13.73
N ALA A 62 -18.82 15.67 13.15
CA ALA A 62 -18.68 15.88 11.72
C ALA A 62 -17.27 15.53 11.21
N LEU A 63 -16.22 15.93 11.94
CA LEU A 63 -14.84 15.59 11.59
C LEU A 63 -14.58 14.06 11.66
N ALA A 64 -15.14 13.38 12.66
CA ALA A 64 -15.06 11.93 12.77
C ALA A 64 -15.78 11.23 11.60
N LEU A 65 -16.96 11.71 11.21
CA LEU A 65 -17.72 11.18 10.06
C LEU A 65 -16.98 11.39 8.74
N VAL A 66 -16.40 12.56 8.49
CA VAL A 66 -15.60 12.83 7.28
C VAL A 66 -14.42 11.86 7.18
N ARG A 67 -13.72 11.60 8.30
CA ARG A 67 -12.61 10.62 8.32
C ARG A 67 -13.09 9.20 8.02
N LEU A 68 -14.27 8.82 8.50
CA LEU A 68 -14.88 7.52 8.26
C LEU A 68 -15.27 7.33 6.78
N LEU A 69 -15.83 8.37 6.15
CA LEU A 69 -16.21 8.37 4.73
C LEU A 69 -14.98 8.32 3.80
N VAL A 70 -13.94 9.11 4.07
CA VAL A 70 -12.67 9.07 3.33
C VAL A 70 -12.01 7.68 3.42
N ARG A 71 -12.24 6.98 4.52
CA ARG A 71 -11.77 5.61 4.71
C ARG A 71 -12.57 4.60 3.91
N GLN A 72 -13.90 4.69 3.91
CA GLN A 72 -14.76 3.81 3.12
C GLN A 72 -14.48 3.95 1.63
N ALA A 73 -14.14 5.15 1.17
CA ALA A 73 -13.70 5.40 -0.21
C ALA A 73 -12.33 4.76 -0.55
N ARG A 74 -11.54 4.35 0.44
CA ARG A 74 -10.20 3.78 0.28
C ARG A 74 -10.12 2.28 0.54
N SER A 75 -11.18 1.65 1.07
CA SER A 75 -11.18 0.24 1.46
C SER A 75 -11.41 -0.72 0.28
N GLY A 76 -10.65 -0.54 -0.79
CA GLY A 76 -10.46 -1.57 -1.83
C GLY A 76 -9.36 -2.58 -1.48
N GLU A 77 -8.54 -2.31 -0.45
CA GLU A 77 -7.43 -3.19 -0.05
C GLU A 77 -7.57 -3.66 1.40
N SER A 78 -7.43 -4.97 1.57
CA SER A 78 -7.61 -5.76 2.79
C SER A 78 -6.55 -5.45 3.87
N TYR A 79 -6.77 -4.40 4.67
CA TYR A 79 -6.04 -4.15 5.92
C TYR A 79 -7.01 -3.84 7.08
N TRP A 80 -7.63 -4.89 7.61
CA TRP A 80 -8.38 -4.90 8.87
C TRP A 80 -7.50 -5.72 9.86
N HIS A 81 -7.12 -5.33 11.07
CA HIS A 81 -7.97 -5.00 12.22
C HIS A 81 -7.23 -4.19 13.31
N GLY A 82 -5.90 -3.99 13.22
CA GLY A 82 -5.11 -3.43 14.33
C GLY A 82 -5.12 -1.91 14.49
N ASP A 83 -5.58 -1.17 13.49
CA ASP A 83 -5.30 0.26 13.34
C ASP A 83 -6.57 1.14 13.44
N LEU A 84 -7.72 0.49 13.61
CA LEU A 84 -9.04 1.09 13.78
C LEU A 84 -9.17 1.79 15.14
N ILE A 85 -8.65 1.13 16.19
CA ILE A 85 -8.87 1.49 17.58
C ILE A 85 -8.07 2.76 17.92
N SER A 86 -6.79 2.84 17.56
CA SER A 86 -5.96 4.00 17.90
C SER A 86 -6.37 5.29 17.18
N ARG A 87 -6.91 5.17 15.95
CA ARG A 87 -7.18 6.34 15.07
C ARG A 87 -8.55 6.99 15.26
N VAL A 88 -9.52 6.26 15.83
CA VAL A 88 -10.84 6.81 16.20
C VAL A 88 -10.85 7.26 17.66
N LEU A 89 -10.16 6.56 18.55
CA LEU A 89 -10.11 6.92 19.97
C LEU A 89 -9.29 8.18 20.25
N ALA A 90 -8.24 8.48 19.48
CA ALA A 90 -7.40 9.67 19.71
C ALA A 90 -8.19 11.01 19.64
N PRO A 91 -8.99 11.30 18.59
CA PRO A 91 -9.77 12.54 18.56
C PRO A 91 -10.91 12.53 19.59
N LEU A 92 -11.60 11.41 19.81
CA LEU A 92 -12.64 11.30 20.83
C LEU A 92 -12.09 11.51 22.25
N ALA A 93 -10.90 10.99 22.53
CA ALA A 93 -10.19 11.19 23.79
C ALA A 93 -9.72 12.65 23.93
N ALA A 94 -9.12 13.24 22.90
CA ALA A 94 -8.69 14.64 22.92
C ALA A 94 -9.85 15.60 23.20
N VAL A 95 -11.05 15.26 22.72
CA VAL A 95 -12.31 15.99 22.92
C VAL A 95 -12.86 15.81 24.33
N GLY A 96 -12.98 14.57 24.81
CA GLY A 96 -13.40 14.30 26.19
C GLY A 96 -12.47 14.98 27.19
N LEU A 97 -11.17 15.04 26.87
CA LEU A 97 -10.14 15.70 27.66
C LEU A 97 -10.26 17.22 27.59
N THR A 98 -10.43 17.84 26.41
CA THR A 98 -10.61 19.31 26.34
C THR A 98 -11.85 19.78 27.09
N VAL A 99 -12.94 19.01 27.05
CA VAL A 99 -14.17 19.33 27.80
C VAL A 99 -13.95 19.13 29.31
N ALA A 100 -13.29 18.05 29.73
CA ALA A 100 -12.98 17.79 31.14
C ALA A 100 -12.00 18.82 31.75
N LEU A 101 -11.02 19.28 30.97
CA LEU A 101 -9.97 20.20 31.42
C LEU A 101 -10.38 21.67 31.42
N CYS A 102 -11.47 22.05 30.74
CA CYS A 102 -12.08 23.37 30.91
C CYS A 102 -12.60 23.58 32.34
N GLY A 103 -12.85 22.51 33.11
CA GLY A 103 -13.34 22.56 34.49
C GLY A 103 -12.27 22.63 35.59
N PHE A 104 -11.00 22.29 35.31
CA PHE A 104 -9.95 22.19 36.35
C PHE A 104 -8.83 23.23 36.17
N PRO A 105 -8.39 23.92 37.24
CA PRO A 105 -7.20 24.77 37.21
C PRO A 105 -5.91 23.94 37.36
N GLY A 106 -4.84 24.30 36.63
CA GLY A 106 -3.47 23.91 36.96
C GLY A 106 -2.75 22.90 36.04
N TRP A 107 -1.69 22.31 36.60
CA TRP A 107 -0.78 21.33 35.99
C TRP A 107 -1.40 20.04 35.40
N PRO A 108 -2.58 19.55 35.84
CA PRO A 108 -3.18 18.32 35.27
C PRO A 108 -3.54 18.51 33.79
N ASN A 109 -3.83 19.74 33.36
CA ASN A 109 -4.08 20.08 31.97
C ASN A 109 -2.84 19.85 31.10
N LEU A 110 -1.65 20.26 31.57
CA LEU A 110 -0.41 20.07 30.83
C LEU A 110 -0.05 18.59 30.71
N ALA A 111 -0.23 17.79 31.77
CA ALA A 111 0.01 16.35 31.74
C ALA A 111 -0.88 15.63 30.71
N CYS A 112 -2.16 15.99 30.67
CA CYS A 112 -3.12 15.44 29.71
C CYS A 112 -2.80 15.83 28.26
N TRP A 113 -2.48 17.10 27.99
CA TRP A 113 -2.05 17.53 26.66
C TRP A 113 -0.74 16.87 26.24
N GLY A 114 0.19 16.65 27.17
CA GLY A 114 1.41 15.90 26.94
C GLY A 114 1.12 14.47 26.46
N LEU A 115 0.15 13.79 27.07
CA LEU A 115 -0.20 12.42 26.72
C LEU A 115 -0.81 12.30 25.30
N VAL A 116 -1.66 13.24 24.92
CA VAL A 116 -2.20 13.35 23.55
C VAL A 116 -1.10 13.73 22.54
N GLY A 117 -0.21 14.65 22.91
CA GLY A 117 0.92 15.01 22.08
C GLY A 117 1.85 13.82 21.82
N VAL A 118 2.13 13.01 22.84
CA VAL A 118 2.94 11.80 22.73
C VAL A 118 2.28 10.75 21.84
N SER A 119 0.96 10.55 21.93
CA SER A 119 0.26 9.57 21.09
C SER A 119 0.26 9.98 19.61
N GLU A 120 0.02 11.25 19.31
CA GLU A 120 0.07 11.80 17.94
C GLU A 120 1.50 11.78 17.37
N LEU A 121 2.52 12.11 18.19
CA LEU A 121 3.92 12.01 17.78
C LEU A 121 4.35 10.57 17.51
N ALA A 122 3.91 9.62 18.34
CA ALA A 122 4.18 8.19 18.14
C ALA A 122 3.54 7.69 16.84
N TRP A 123 2.32 8.16 16.52
CA TRP A 123 1.65 7.86 15.26
C TRP A 123 2.36 8.47 14.06
N ALA A 124 2.73 9.75 14.12
CA ALA A 124 3.49 10.40 13.05
C ALA A 124 4.83 9.70 12.81
N ALA A 125 5.53 9.33 13.88
CA ALA A 125 6.78 8.58 13.81
C ALA A 125 6.59 7.18 13.22
N SER A 126 5.50 6.46 13.53
CA SER A 126 5.23 5.15 12.95
C SER A 126 4.86 5.25 11.46
N ALA A 127 4.08 6.25 11.06
CA ALA A 127 3.75 6.52 9.67
C ALA A 127 5.00 6.88 8.84
N VAL A 128 5.90 7.69 9.40
CA VAL A 128 7.19 8.01 8.78
C VAL A 128 8.06 6.76 8.70
N ARG A 129 8.17 5.96 9.77
CA ARG A 129 8.96 4.72 9.77
C ARG A 129 8.44 3.72 8.74
N HIS A 130 7.14 3.48 8.63
CA HIS A 130 6.58 2.58 7.63
C HIS A 130 6.70 3.13 6.21
N GLY A 131 6.62 4.46 6.03
CA GLY A 131 6.93 5.12 4.76
C GLY A 131 8.40 4.99 4.36
N PHE A 132 9.32 5.00 5.32
CA PHE A 132 10.75 4.79 5.11
C PHE A 132 11.13 3.31 4.95
N SER A 133 10.45 2.37 5.62
CA SER A 133 10.68 0.92 5.42
C SER A 133 10.25 0.44 4.04
N ARG A 134 9.29 1.12 3.39
CA ARG A 134 8.99 0.93 1.96
C ARG A 134 10.10 1.45 1.02
N ARG A 135 11.06 2.21 1.55
CA ARG A 135 12.32 2.59 0.91
C ARG A 135 13.48 1.84 1.57
N HIS A 136 13.34 0.53 1.79
CA HIS A 136 14.52 -0.26 2.07
C HIS A 136 15.53 0.00 0.94
N PRO A 137 16.73 0.52 1.24
CA PRO A 137 17.81 0.53 0.28
C PRO A 137 18.00 -0.92 -0.11
N GLN A 138 17.85 -1.19 -1.41
CA GLN A 138 18.28 -2.42 -2.04
C GLN A 138 19.64 -2.77 -1.42
N PRO A 139 19.80 -3.90 -0.72
CA PRO A 139 21.12 -4.29 -0.24
C PRO A 139 21.98 -4.41 -1.48
N SER A 140 22.88 -3.46 -1.66
CA SER A 140 24.02 -3.55 -2.58
C SER A 140 24.94 -4.64 -2.04
N ARG A 141 24.45 -5.89 -2.03
CA ARG A 141 25.27 -7.07 -1.84
C ARG A 141 25.93 -7.35 -3.19
N SER A 142 26.89 -6.49 -3.51
CA SER A 142 28.02 -6.88 -4.34
C SER A 142 28.89 -7.79 -3.47
N GLU A 143 28.39 -9.01 -3.23
CA GLU A 143 29.28 -10.11 -2.89
C GLU A 143 29.94 -10.46 -4.22
N ARG A 144 31.15 -9.92 -4.41
CA ARG A 144 32.01 -10.28 -5.53
C ARG A 144 32.08 -11.81 -5.55
N VAL A 145 31.41 -12.42 -6.52
CA VAL A 145 31.79 -13.73 -7.00
C VAL A 145 33.27 -13.60 -7.37
N PRO A 146 34.17 -14.44 -6.81
CA PRO A 146 35.57 -14.39 -7.19
C PRO A 146 35.64 -14.56 -8.69
N THR A 147 36.25 -13.58 -9.36
CA THR A 147 36.57 -13.59 -10.78
C THR A 147 37.39 -14.85 -11.04
N LEU A 148 36.72 -15.92 -11.47
CA LEU A 148 37.37 -17.04 -12.12
C LEU A 148 37.93 -16.49 -13.43
N SER A 149 39.25 -16.47 -13.47
CA SER A 149 40.09 -15.98 -14.54
C SER A 149 39.65 -16.47 -15.91
N ALA A 150 39.87 -15.60 -16.87
CA ALA A 150 39.70 -15.78 -18.30
C ALA A 150 40.29 -17.09 -18.80
N GLU A 151 39.43 -17.97 -19.31
CA GLU A 151 39.74 -18.96 -20.35
C GLU A 151 38.41 -19.52 -20.86
N GLY A 152 37.86 -18.89 -21.91
CA GLY A 152 36.57 -19.32 -22.47
C GLY A 152 35.93 -18.37 -23.48
N GLU A 153 36.72 -17.64 -24.28
CA GLU A 153 36.22 -16.95 -25.48
C GLU A 153 35.84 -17.98 -26.57
N ALA A 154 34.71 -18.69 -26.43
CA ALA A 154 34.11 -19.47 -27.53
C ALA A 154 32.67 -19.97 -27.27
N GLN A 155 31.82 -19.25 -26.53
CA GLN A 155 30.43 -19.70 -26.36
C GLN A 155 29.39 -18.57 -26.40
N ALA A 156 29.52 -17.72 -27.41
CA ALA A 156 28.40 -16.93 -27.95
C ALA A 156 27.64 -17.71 -29.05
N ALA A 157 27.54 -19.04 -28.89
CA ALA A 157 26.70 -19.89 -29.72
C ALA A 157 25.34 -20.00 -29.05
N LEU A 158 24.35 -19.31 -29.64
CA LEU A 158 22.90 -19.50 -29.51
C LEU A 158 22.48 -20.26 -28.25
N ALA A 159 22.11 -19.52 -27.20
CA ALA A 159 21.28 -20.10 -26.15
C ALA A 159 20.09 -20.80 -26.84
N PRO A 160 19.88 -22.11 -26.61
CA PRO A 160 18.76 -22.81 -27.22
C PRO A 160 17.47 -22.06 -26.89
N PRO A 161 16.48 -22.03 -27.79
CA PRO A 161 15.18 -21.47 -27.49
C PRO A 161 14.73 -22.06 -26.15
N ILE A 162 14.34 -21.19 -25.21
CA ILE A 162 13.88 -21.59 -23.88
C ILE A 162 12.92 -22.75 -24.10
N GLY A 163 13.30 -23.93 -23.63
CA GLY A 163 12.53 -25.14 -23.83
C GLY A 163 11.08 -24.92 -23.41
N THR A 164 10.15 -25.68 -23.96
CA THR A 164 8.72 -25.54 -23.68
C THR A 164 8.33 -25.72 -22.21
N GLY A 165 9.26 -26.10 -21.34
CA GLY A 165 9.04 -26.34 -19.92
C GLY A 165 10.06 -25.64 -19.02
N LEU A 166 9.63 -25.46 -17.77
CA LEU A 166 10.45 -24.94 -16.69
C LEU A 166 11.26 -26.09 -16.06
N PRO A 167 12.59 -25.97 -15.85
CA PRO A 167 13.39 -27.02 -15.24
C PRO A 167 12.85 -27.47 -13.88
N THR A 168 13.08 -28.73 -13.51
CA THR A 168 12.67 -29.26 -12.20
C THR A 168 13.32 -28.45 -11.08
N GLY A 169 12.51 -28.06 -10.08
CA GLY A 169 12.96 -27.23 -8.95
C GLY A 169 13.01 -25.72 -9.22
N VAL A 170 12.80 -25.29 -10.48
CA VAL A 170 12.64 -23.88 -10.81
C VAL A 170 11.16 -23.52 -10.69
N PHE A 171 10.85 -22.50 -9.89
CA PHE A 171 9.49 -22.00 -9.69
C PHE A 171 9.12 -20.89 -10.67
N GLN A 172 10.10 -20.10 -11.08
CA GLN A 172 9.89 -18.97 -11.95
C GLN A 172 11.14 -18.72 -12.79
N HIS A 173 10.95 -18.54 -14.09
CA HIS A 173 11.97 -18.07 -15.02
C HIS A 173 11.35 -16.92 -15.82
N SER A 174 12.05 -15.80 -15.90
CA SER A 174 11.59 -14.63 -16.64
C SER A 174 12.67 -14.14 -17.58
N THR A 175 12.29 -13.85 -18.82
CA THR A 175 13.13 -13.29 -19.86
C THR A 175 12.55 -11.97 -20.26
N ARG A 176 13.41 -10.96 -20.34
CA ARG A 176 13.07 -9.61 -20.82
C ARG A 176 13.97 -9.29 -21.99
N SER A 177 13.37 -8.73 -23.04
CA SER A 177 14.09 -8.26 -24.22
C SER A 177 13.53 -6.90 -24.65
N ARG A 178 14.36 -6.12 -25.33
CA ARG A 178 13.98 -4.83 -25.91
C ARG A 178 13.73 -5.02 -27.40
N ARG A 179 12.62 -4.47 -27.89
CA ARG A 179 12.22 -4.47 -29.31
C ARG A 179 12.88 -3.29 -30.03
N GLY A 180 12.97 -3.37 -31.36
CA GLY A 180 13.63 -2.35 -32.18
C GLY A 180 12.96 -0.97 -32.17
N ASP A 181 11.70 -0.88 -31.75
CA ASP A 181 10.94 0.37 -31.56
C ASP A 181 11.14 1.00 -30.18
N GLY A 182 11.94 0.38 -29.31
CA GLY A 182 12.18 0.83 -27.93
C GLY A 182 11.27 0.18 -26.89
N GLY A 183 10.21 -0.51 -27.31
CA GLY A 183 9.32 -1.26 -26.42
C GLY A 183 10.01 -2.46 -25.78
N GLU A 184 9.39 -3.03 -24.75
CA GLU A 184 9.91 -4.18 -24.03
C GLU A 184 8.95 -5.35 -24.12
N THR A 185 9.53 -6.54 -24.31
CA THR A 185 8.82 -7.81 -24.26
C THR A 185 9.27 -8.61 -23.05
N LEU A 186 8.30 -9.19 -22.36
CA LEU A 186 8.47 -10.06 -21.20
C LEU A 186 7.91 -11.43 -21.52
N GLU A 187 8.67 -12.47 -21.21
CA GLU A 187 8.15 -13.84 -21.16
C GLU A 187 8.50 -14.45 -19.81
N THR A 188 7.49 -14.94 -19.09
CA THR A 188 7.66 -15.55 -17.79
C THR A 188 7.00 -16.92 -17.76
N LEU A 189 7.75 -17.92 -17.31
CA LEU A 189 7.24 -19.25 -16.98
C LEU A 189 7.16 -19.37 -15.46
N CYS A 190 6.00 -19.77 -14.94
CA CYS A 190 5.75 -19.90 -13.50
C CYS A 190 5.09 -21.24 -13.17
N ARG A 191 5.60 -21.87 -12.09
CA ARG A 191 5.02 -23.06 -11.47
C ARG A 191 4.19 -22.64 -10.27
N SER A 192 2.89 -22.87 -10.33
CA SER A 192 1.96 -22.65 -9.23
C SER A 192 1.69 -23.98 -8.53
N LEU A 193 1.98 -24.05 -7.23
CA LEU A 193 1.75 -25.22 -6.39
C LEU A 193 0.49 -25.02 -5.55
N PHE A 194 -0.39 -26.00 -5.59
CA PHE A 194 -1.60 -26.06 -4.79
C PHE A 194 -1.43 -27.13 -3.72
N PRO A 195 -1.49 -26.77 -2.43
CA PRO A 195 -1.72 -27.71 -1.35
C PRO A 195 -3.01 -28.52 -1.56
N PRO A 196 -3.17 -29.67 -0.89
CA PRO A 196 -4.44 -30.38 -0.84
C PRO A 196 -5.60 -29.46 -0.46
N GLU A 197 -6.75 -29.68 -1.08
CA GLU A 197 -8.02 -28.97 -0.86
C GLU A 197 -8.03 -27.49 -1.30
N GLU A 198 -6.87 -26.87 -1.56
CA GLU A 198 -6.80 -25.51 -2.07
C GLU A 198 -7.16 -25.43 -3.55
N LYS A 199 -8.02 -24.47 -3.91
CA LYS A 199 -8.43 -24.22 -5.30
C LYS A 199 -7.87 -22.93 -5.88
N LEU A 200 -7.29 -22.04 -5.07
CA LEU A 200 -6.87 -20.71 -5.50
C LEU A 200 -5.43 -20.46 -5.06
N GLN A 201 -4.59 -20.09 -6.02
CA GLN A 201 -3.23 -19.64 -5.80
C GLN A 201 -3.00 -18.29 -6.48
N THR A 202 -2.11 -17.49 -5.92
CA THR A 202 -1.77 -16.18 -6.46
C THR A 202 -0.29 -16.16 -6.84
N VAL A 203 -0.01 -15.93 -8.13
CA VAL A 203 1.35 -15.77 -8.65
C VAL A 203 1.67 -14.28 -8.71
N HIS A 204 2.79 -13.91 -8.09
CA HIS A 204 3.30 -12.54 -8.09
C HIS A 204 4.52 -12.44 -9.00
N LEU A 205 4.46 -11.55 -9.99
CA LEU A 205 5.56 -11.23 -10.89
C LEU A 205 6.14 -9.88 -10.50
N ALA A 206 7.47 -9.80 -10.41
CA ALA A 206 8.18 -8.56 -10.19
C ALA A 206 8.96 -8.18 -11.46
N PHE A 207 8.92 -6.90 -11.84
CA PHE A 207 9.68 -6.36 -12.97
C PHE A 207 10.83 -5.52 -12.43
N CYS A 208 12.06 -6.02 -12.60
CA CYS A 208 13.29 -5.39 -12.09
C CYS A 208 14.32 -5.22 -13.21
N PRO A 209 14.69 -3.99 -13.63
CA PRO A 209 14.09 -2.72 -13.20
C PRO A 209 12.60 -2.61 -13.59
N PRO A 210 11.83 -1.65 -13.05
CA PRO A 210 10.48 -1.39 -13.53
C PRO A 210 10.45 -1.15 -15.05
N LEU A 211 9.35 -1.54 -15.68
CA LEU A 211 9.05 -1.24 -17.08
C LEU A 211 8.75 0.26 -17.23
N GLU A 212 9.01 0.81 -18.40
CA GLU A 212 8.70 2.22 -18.72
C GLU A 212 7.18 2.46 -18.65
N ASP A 213 6.39 1.51 -19.18
CA ASP A 213 4.93 1.52 -19.16
C ASP A 213 4.34 0.22 -18.58
N ALA A 214 3.06 0.28 -18.19
CA ALA A 214 2.35 -0.91 -17.73
C ALA A 214 2.16 -1.87 -18.92
N PRO A 215 2.59 -3.14 -18.80
CA PRO A 215 2.54 -4.07 -19.91
C PRO A 215 1.12 -4.56 -20.16
N ARG A 216 0.81 -4.87 -21.42
CA ARG A 216 -0.32 -5.72 -21.79
C ARG A 216 0.13 -7.17 -21.59
N LEU A 217 -0.58 -7.89 -20.74
CA LEU A 217 -0.25 -9.27 -20.39
C LEU A 217 -1.24 -10.24 -21.02
N ASP A 218 -0.72 -11.37 -21.45
CA ASP A 218 -1.48 -12.55 -21.85
C ASP A 218 -0.99 -13.75 -21.06
N VAL A 219 -1.89 -14.65 -20.69
CA VAL A 219 -1.56 -15.79 -19.83
C VAL A 219 -2.18 -17.08 -20.38
N GLU A 220 -1.34 -18.10 -20.53
CA GLU A 220 -1.74 -19.42 -21.01
C GLU A 220 -1.26 -20.50 -20.03
N GLN A 221 -2.09 -21.54 -19.86
CA GLN A 221 -1.68 -22.75 -19.15
C GLN A 221 -0.88 -23.64 -20.08
N LEU A 222 0.29 -24.10 -19.65
CA LEU A 222 1.13 -25.02 -20.42
C LEU A 222 0.94 -26.48 -20.02
N SER A 223 0.80 -26.75 -18.71
CA SER A 223 0.64 -28.11 -18.19
C SER A 223 -0.03 -28.12 -16.82
N GLY A 224 -0.29 -29.32 -16.30
CA GLY A 224 -0.94 -29.52 -15.01
C GLY A 224 -2.45 -29.64 -15.10
N ARG A 225 -3.12 -29.56 -13.96
CA ARG A 225 -4.58 -29.67 -13.85
C ARG A 225 -5.27 -28.44 -14.43
N ALA A 226 -6.42 -28.62 -15.08
CA ALA A 226 -7.20 -27.53 -15.66
C ALA A 226 -7.48 -26.42 -14.64
N ALA A 227 -7.12 -25.19 -15.00
CA ALA A 227 -7.25 -24.02 -14.15
C ALA A 227 -7.75 -22.81 -14.94
N ALA A 228 -8.63 -22.02 -14.32
CA ALA A 228 -8.99 -20.69 -14.78
C ALA A 228 -7.89 -19.69 -14.39
N LEU A 229 -7.43 -18.90 -15.35
CA LEU A 229 -6.37 -17.91 -15.17
C LEU A 229 -6.96 -16.51 -15.27
N LYS A 230 -6.59 -15.63 -14.34
CA LYS A 230 -7.06 -14.24 -14.32
C LYS A 230 -5.92 -13.29 -13.97
N ILE A 231 -5.67 -12.32 -14.83
CA ILE A 231 -4.77 -11.20 -14.53
C ILE A 231 -5.52 -10.26 -13.58
N ALA A 232 -5.18 -10.29 -12.29
CA ALA A 232 -5.82 -9.46 -11.27
C ALA A 232 -5.23 -8.04 -11.25
N GLU A 233 -3.95 -7.91 -11.57
CA GLU A 233 -3.26 -6.63 -11.63
C GLU A 233 -2.06 -6.69 -12.59
N ALA A 234 -1.83 -5.60 -13.34
CA ALA A 234 -0.63 -5.39 -14.15
C ALA A 234 -0.15 -3.93 -13.98
N ARG A 235 1.11 -3.75 -13.54
CA ARG A 235 1.75 -2.47 -13.25
C ARG A 235 3.16 -2.46 -13.84
N THR A 236 3.79 -1.29 -13.88
CA THR A 236 5.18 -1.12 -14.33
C THR A 236 6.19 -1.90 -13.49
N TYR A 237 5.91 -2.16 -12.21
CA TYR A 237 6.83 -2.85 -11.29
C TYR A 237 6.47 -4.33 -11.06
N GLY A 238 5.35 -4.82 -11.61
CA GLY A 238 4.94 -6.20 -11.41
C GLY A 238 3.51 -6.51 -11.82
N ALA A 239 3.12 -7.77 -11.65
CA ALA A 239 1.78 -8.26 -11.96
C ALA A 239 1.31 -9.31 -10.96
N ARG A 240 -0.01 -9.47 -10.86
CA ARG A 240 -0.66 -10.47 -10.01
C ARG A 240 -1.59 -11.33 -10.85
N ILE A 241 -1.33 -12.63 -10.87
CA ILE A 241 -2.14 -13.62 -11.59
C ILE A 241 -2.84 -14.51 -10.56
N GLU A 242 -4.16 -14.59 -10.64
CA GLU A 242 -4.97 -15.54 -9.88
C GLU A 242 -5.12 -16.82 -10.70
N VAL A 243 -4.69 -17.95 -10.15
CA VAL A 243 -4.78 -19.28 -10.75
C VAL A 243 -5.80 -20.08 -9.93
N ARG A 244 -6.90 -20.48 -10.56
CA ARG A 244 -8.00 -21.18 -9.88
C ARG A 244 -8.25 -22.56 -10.49
N LEU A 245 -8.03 -23.63 -9.75
CA LEU A 245 -8.38 -24.98 -10.18
C LEU A 245 -9.90 -25.11 -10.34
N GLU A 246 -10.34 -25.82 -11.38
CA GLU A 246 -11.77 -26.10 -11.60
C GLU A 246 -12.36 -26.94 -10.46
N THR A 247 -11.59 -27.94 -10.00
CA THR A 247 -11.99 -28.88 -8.94
C THR A 247 -10.84 -29.02 -7.95
N ALA A 248 -11.17 -29.06 -6.65
CA ALA A 248 -10.17 -29.33 -5.61
C ALA A 248 -9.64 -30.75 -5.76
N SER A 249 -8.43 -30.95 -5.26
CA SER A 249 -7.78 -32.25 -5.20
C SER A 249 -7.43 -32.56 -3.76
N ASP A 250 -7.52 -33.81 -3.37
CA ASP A 250 -7.00 -34.34 -2.10
C ASP A 250 -5.47 -34.51 -2.12
N GLN A 251 -4.85 -34.42 -3.30
CA GLN A 251 -3.41 -34.47 -3.50
C GLN A 251 -2.85 -33.11 -3.94
N PRO A 252 -1.59 -32.76 -3.59
CA PRO A 252 -0.94 -31.55 -4.08
C PRO A 252 -0.99 -31.48 -5.61
N GLN A 253 -1.28 -30.30 -6.16
CA GLN A 253 -1.33 -30.08 -7.61
C GLN A 253 -0.28 -29.08 -8.04
N GLU A 254 0.12 -29.21 -9.30
CA GLU A 254 1.00 -28.27 -9.97
C GLU A 254 0.33 -27.78 -11.25
N VAL A 255 0.44 -26.48 -11.51
CA VAL A 255 0.04 -25.85 -12.77
C VAL A 255 1.20 -25.03 -13.28
N LEU A 256 1.63 -25.29 -14.52
CA LEU A 256 2.63 -24.48 -15.20
C LEU A 256 1.93 -23.48 -16.11
N ILE A 257 2.25 -22.20 -15.95
CA ILE A 257 1.70 -21.11 -16.76
C ILE A 257 2.81 -20.35 -17.48
N ARG A 258 2.50 -19.84 -18.67
CA ARG A 258 3.31 -18.86 -19.39
C ARG A 258 2.57 -17.52 -19.37
N ILE A 259 3.29 -16.47 -18.99
CA ILE A 259 2.86 -15.08 -19.10
C ILE A 259 3.69 -14.42 -20.19
N ARG A 260 3.02 -13.82 -21.18
CA ARG A 260 3.65 -12.95 -22.17
C ARG A 260 3.25 -11.52 -21.89
N GLY A 261 4.17 -10.59 -22.01
CA GLY A 261 3.95 -9.17 -21.78
C GLY A 261 4.59 -8.30 -22.85
N GLU A 262 3.91 -7.22 -23.23
CA GLU A 262 4.49 -6.18 -24.08
C GLU A 262 4.13 -4.79 -23.59
N THR A 263 5.09 -3.86 -23.63
CA THR A 263 4.83 -2.43 -23.42
C THR A 263 4.45 -1.77 -24.74
N ALA A 264 3.81 -0.59 -24.64
CA ALA A 264 3.46 0.23 -25.79
C ALA A 264 4.68 0.91 -26.41
#